data_AF-A0A1B6F2L0-F1
#
_entry.id   AF-A0A1B6F2L0-F1
#
_cell.length_a   1.000
_cell.length_b   1.000
_cell.length_c   1.000
_cell.angle_alpha   90.00
_cell.angle_beta   90.00
_cell.angle_gamma   90.00
#
_symmetry.space_group_name_H-M   'P 1'
#
loop_
_entity.id
_entity.type
_entity.pdbx_description
1 polymer ?
#
loop_
_entity_poly.entity_id
_entity_poly.type
_entity_poly.pdbx_seq_one_letter_code
_entity_poly.pdbx_strand_id
1 'polypeptide(L)'
;TSRPRGIILKFVRRGDCDELLRLAKVKRGFSASELDFSSENKVFVNPSLLKAFRELLYHAKCAAREGRVRFAWYSNGKVLVRKRDGQPAIHITSRQQLQDLQHGGTS
;
A
#
# COMPACT_ATOMS: atom_id res chain seq x y z
N THR A 1 26.96 -11.58 -0.21
CA THR A 1 25.97 -12.34 0.60
C THR A 1 24.67 -12.42 -0.18
N SER A 2 24.19 -13.64 -0.45
CA SER A 2 22.95 -13.87 -1.22
C SER A 2 21.73 -13.54 -0.36
N ARG A 3 20.86 -12.63 -0.82
CA ARG A 3 19.58 -12.33 -0.15
C ARG A 3 18.66 -13.55 -0.31
N PRO A 4 18.04 -14.07 0.77
CA PRO A 4 17.10 -15.19 0.66
C PRO A 4 15.93 -14.83 -0.26
N ARG A 5 15.43 -15.82 -1.00
CA ARG A 5 14.26 -15.64 -1.88
C ARG A 5 13.03 -15.30 -1.04
N GLY A 6 12.20 -14.40 -1.55
CA GLY A 6 10.94 -14.05 -0.91
C GLY A 6 9.95 -15.21 -0.96
N ILE A 7 9.05 -15.25 0.03
CA ILE A 7 7.94 -16.21 0.09
C ILE A 7 6.71 -15.55 -0.55
N ILE A 8 6.06 -16.24 -1.49
CA ILE A 8 4.80 -15.79 -2.10
C ILE A 8 3.66 -16.56 -1.44
N LEU A 9 2.75 -15.83 -0.79
CA LEU A 9 1.55 -16.39 -0.17
C LEU A 9 0.32 -16.12 -1.05
N LYS A 10 -0.48 -17.16 -1.30
CA LYS A 10 -1.79 -17.04 -1.94
C LYS A 10 -2.86 -17.43 -0.93
N PHE A 11 -3.68 -16.46 -0.55
CA PHE A 11 -4.81 -16.68 0.35
C PHE A 11 -6.02 -17.22 -0.42
N VAL A 12 -6.84 -18.03 0.26
CA VAL A 12 -8.13 -18.48 -0.28
C VAL A 12 -9.11 -17.32 -0.34
N ARG A 13 -9.21 -16.52 0.75
CA ARG A 13 -10.09 -15.36 0.83
C ARG A 13 -9.29 -14.06 0.77
N ARG A 14 -9.84 -13.05 0.09
CA ARG A 14 -9.23 -11.70 0.05
C ARG A 14 -9.18 -11.08 1.45
N GLY A 15 -10.22 -11.28 2.26
CA GLY A 15 -10.31 -10.72 3.62
C GLY A 15 -9.15 -11.13 4.52
N ASP A 16 -8.73 -12.40 4.47
CA ASP A 16 -7.61 -12.90 5.29
C ASP A 16 -6.28 -12.24 4.90
N CYS A 17 -6.06 -12.03 3.60
CA CYS A 17 -4.89 -11.32 3.09
C CYS A 17 -4.88 -9.85 3.55
N ASP A 18 -6.02 -9.17 3.44
CA ASP A 18 -6.17 -7.77 3.84
C ASP A 18 -5.99 -7.61 5.36
N GLU A 19 -6.50 -8.55 6.15
CA GLU A 19 -6.35 -8.56 7.60
C GLU A 19 -4.90 -8.79 8.02
N LEU A 20 -4.20 -9.75 7.42
CA LEU A 20 -2.76 -9.95 7.66
C LEU A 20 -1.97 -8.67 7.37
N LEU A 21 -2.24 -8.01 6.23
CA LEU A 21 -1.57 -6.78 5.86
C LEU A 21 -1.86 -5.64 6.84
N ARG A 22 -3.09 -5.57 7.37
CA ARG A 22 -3.49 -4.59 8.39
C ARG A 22 -2.75 -4.84 9.70
N LEU A 23 -2.75 -6.07 10.19
CA LEU A 23 -2.08 -6.47 11.43
C LEU A 23 -0.57 -6.26 11.34
N ALA A 24 0.06 -6.60 10.20
CA ALA A 24 1.48 -6.38 9.98
C ALA A 24 1.86 -4.88 10.06
N LYS A 25 1.01 -3.99 9.53
CA LYS A 25 1.19 -2.53 9.66
C LYS A 25 1.07 -2.07 11.12
N VAL A 26 0.11 -2.63 11.87
CA VAL A 26 -0.10 -2.30 13.30
C VAL A 26 1.07 -2.77 14.16
N LYS A 27 1.59 -3.99 13.92
CA LYS A 27 2.74 -4.54 14.65
C LYS A 27 4.04 -3.75 14.43
N ARG A 28 4.13 -2.97 13.34
CA ARG A 28 5.30 -2.12 12.98
C ARG A 28 6.62 -2.88 12.83
N GLY A 29 6.55 -4.09 12.29
CA GLY A 29 7.71 -4.95 12.00
C GLY A 29 7.93 -6.02 13.06
N PHE A 30 8.64 -7.08 12.67
CA PHE A 30 8.99 -8.20 13.56
C PHE A 30 10.20 -8.97 13.02
N SER A 31 10.90 -9.70 13.88
CA SER A 31 11.99 -10.59 13.50
C SER A 31 11.50 -12.03 13.30
N ALA A 32 12.32 -12.88 12.66
CA ALA A 32 11.99 -14.30 12.56
C ALA A 32 12.08 -15.02 13.93
N SER A 33 12.87 -14.51 14.87
CA SER A 33 12.93 -15.00 16.26
C SER A 33 11.62 -14.86 17.01
N GLU A 34 10.84 -13.81 16.76
CA GLU A 34 9.46 -13.67 17.28
C GLU A 34 8.48 -14.71 16.71
N LEU A 35 8.89 -15.49 15.71
CA LEU A 35 8.16 -16.61 15.12
C LEU A 35 8.84 -17.95 15.43
N ASP A 36 9.66 -18.02 16.48
CA ASP A 36 10.40 -19.22 16.91
C ASP A 36 11.42 -19.75 15.89
N PHE A 37 11.88 -18.92 14.94
CA PHE A 37 13.01 -19.26 14.08
C PHE A 37 14.35 -18.84 14.72
N SER A 38 15.42 -19.55 14.41
CA SER A 38 16.77 -19.24 14.92
C SER A 38 17.40 -17.95 14.37
N SER A 39 16.68 -17.16 13.58
CA SER A 39 17.21 -16.00 12.87
C SER A 39 16.65 -14.69 13.42
N GLU A 40 17.53 -13.70 13.64
CA GLU A 40 17.13 -12.34 14.04
C GLU A 40 16.74 -11.43 12.86
N ASN A 41 16.63 -11.99 11.65
CA ASN A 41 16.33 -11.21 10.46
C ASN A 41 14.93 -10.57 10.54
N LYS A 42 14.83 -9.28 10.19
CA LYS A 42 13.55 -8.59 10.06
C LYS A 42 12.71 -9.21 8.95
N VAL A 43 11.46 -9.48 9.25
CA VAL A 43 10.46 -10.00 8.32
C VAL A 43 9.63 -8.83 7.78
N PHE A 44 9.44 -8.81 6.46
CA PHE A 44 8.66 -7.80 5.77
C PHE A 44 7.44 -8.44 5.12
N VAL A 45 6.26 -7.94 5.46
CA VAL A 45 4.99 -8.36 4.85
C VAL A 45 4.54 -7.26 3.90
N ASN A 46 4.62 -7.53 2.60
CA ASN A 46 4.23 -6.59 1.55
C ASN A 46 3.15 -7.21 0.66
N PRO A 47 2.17 -6.42 0.17
CA PRO A 47 1.21 -6.92 -0.79
C PRO A 47 1.90 -7.24 -2.12
N SER A 48 1.52 -8.35 -2.75
CA SER A 48 1.88 -8.63 -4.14
C SER A 48 1.00 -7.82 -5.07
N LEU A 49 1.52 -6.68 -5.53
CA LEU A 49 0.82 -5.78 -6.44
C LEU A 49 1.10 -6.14 -7.90
N LEU A 50 0.05 -6.12 -8.74
CA LEU A 50 0.24 -6.07 -10.18
C LEU A 50 1.05 -4.81 -10.55
N LYS A 51 1.84 -4.90 -11.63
CA LYS A 51 2.70 -3.81 -12.09
C LYS A 51 1.94 -2.48 -12.22
N ALA A 52 0.76 -2.51 -12.84
CA ALA A 52 -0.11 -1.34 -13.00
C ALA A 52 -0.51 -0.69 -11.65
N PHE A 53 -0.86 -1.49 -10.64
CA PHE A 53 -1.21 -0.95 -9.31
C PHE A 53 0.00 -0.36 -8.59
N ARG A 54 1.18 -0.95 -8.76
CA ARG A 54 2.43 -0.43 -8.20
C ARG A 54 2.78 0.93 -8.83
N GLU A 55 2.65 1.06 -10.14
CA GLU A 55 2.86 2.32 -10.86
C GLU A 55 1.84 3.39 -10.44
N LEU A 56 0.55 3.03 -10.38
CA LEU A 56 -0.50 3.95 -9.93
C LEU A 56 -0.27 4.42 -8.49
N LEU A 57 0.07 3.51 -7.58
CA LEU A 57 0.39 3.83 -6.19
C LEU A 57 1.62 4.72 -6.08
N TYR A 58 2.65 4.48 -6.90
CA TYR A 58 3.84 5.33 -6.97
C TYR A 58 3.46 6.76 -7.35
N HIS A 59 2.71 6.95 -8.44
CA HIS A 59 2.26 8.28 -8.87
C HIS A 59 1.38 8.97 -7.82
N ALA A 60 0.48 8.23 -7.18
CA ALA A 60 -0.37 8.77 -6.11
C ALA A 60 0.46 9.25 -4.92
N LYS A 61 1.49 8.49 -4.51
CA LYS A 61 2.41 8.89 -3.43
C LYS A 61 3.26 10.09 -3.83
N CYS A 62 3.71 10.18 -5.08
CA CYS A 62 4.40 11.37 -5.59
C CYS A 62 3.50 12.61 -5.50
N ALA A 63 2.25 12.50 -5.94
CA ALA A 63 1.27 13.59 -5.84
C ALA A 63 1.04 14.04 -4.39
N ALA A 64 1.05 13.10 -3.44
CA ALA A 64 0.95 13.42 -2.02
C ALA A 64 2.18 14.17 -1.50
N ARG A 65 3.39 13.72 -1.89
CA ARG A 65 4.64 14.40 -1.55
C ARG A 65 4.75 15.81 -2.14
N GLU A 66 4.19 16.01 -3.32
CA GLU A 66 4.12 17.30 -4.01
C GLU A 66 2.98 18.20 -3.49
N GLY A 67 2.20 17.74 -2.50
CA GLY A 67 1.11 18.51 -1.91
C GLY A 67 -0.15 18.63 -2.77
N ARG A 68 -0.23 17.94 -3.92
CA ARG A 68 -1.41 17.96 -4.81
C ARG A 68 -2.60 17.18 -4.23
N VAL A 69 -2.30 16.22 -3.36
CA VAL A 69 -3.28 15.49 -2.54
C VAL A 69 -2.73 15.35 -1.13
N ARG A 70 -3.59 15.19 -0.13
CA ARG A 70 -3.17 15.10 1.27
C ARG A 70 -2.58 13.72 1.61
N PHE A 71 -3.23 12.65 1.18
CA PHE A 71 -2.80 11.28 1.47
C PHE A 71 -2.97 10.36 0.27
N ALA A 72 -2.07 9.39 0.14
CA ALA A 72 -2.15 8.31 -0.84
C ALA A 72 -1.66 6.98 -0.23
N TRP A 73 -2.45 5.92 -0.34
CA TRP A 73 -2.12 4.62 0.22
C TRP A 73 -2.79 3.47 -0.53
N TYR A 74 -2.39 2.24 -0.22
CA TYR A 74 -3.03 1.03 -0.72
C TYR A 74 -3.70 0.28 0.43
N SER A 75 -4.96 -0.10 0.23
CA SER A 75 -5.74 -0.90 1.16
C SER A 75 -6.81 -1.69 0.42
N ASN A 76 -7.09 -2.93 0.86
CA ASN A 76 -8.20 -3.75 0.38
C ASN A 76 -8.26 -3.88 -1.15
N GLY A 77 -7.10 -4.10 -1.80
CA GLY A 77 -7.03 -4.20 -3.26
C GLY A 77 -7.05 -2.87 -4.01
N LYS A 78 -7.17 -1.73 -3.32
CA LYS A 78 -7.47 -0.42 -3.92
C LYS A 78 -6.36 0.59 -3.65
N VAL A 79 -6.06 1.41 -4.65
CA VAL A 79 -5.25 2.62 -4.47
C VAL A 79 -6.19 3.75 -4.05
N LEU A 80 -6.02 4.25 -2.84
CA LEU A 80 -6.86 5.26 -2.24
C LEU A 80 -6.11 6.58 -2.14
N VAL A 81 -6.82 7.66 -2.40
CA VAL A 81 -6.32 9.03 -2.32
C VAL A 81 -7.29 9.87 -1.52
N ARG A 82 -6.78 10.75 -0.66
CA ARG A 82 -7.57 11.77 0.02
C ARG A 82 -7.03 13.15 -0.37
N LYS A 83 -7.89 14.02 -0.89
CA LYS A 83 -7.47 15.35 -1.39
C LYS A 83 -7.14 16.31 -0.26
N ARG A 84 -7.98 16.38 0.79
CA ARG A 84 -7.79 17.25 1.97
C ARG A 84 -8.14 16.50 3.26
N ASP A 85 -7.67 17.02 4.39
CA ASP A 85 -8.10 16.52 5.70
C ASP A 85 -9.63 16.62 5.84
N GLY A 86 -10.24 15.64 6.51
CA GLY A 86 -11.70 15.55 6.68
C GLY A 86 -12.49 15.06 5.45
N GLN A 87 -11.92 15.05 4.24
CA GLN A 87 -12.61 14.54 3.05
C GLN A 87 -12.58 13.01 2.94
N PRO A 88 -13.60 12.40 2.30
CA PRO A 88 -13.60 10.95 2.06
C PRO A 88 -12.42 10.51 1.21
N ALA A 89 -11.98 9.27 1.40
CA ALA A 89 -10.99 8.64 0.55
C ALA A 89 -11.63 8.22 -0.79
N ILE A 90 -10.95 8.49 -1.88
CA ILE A 90 -11.39 8.18 -3.25
C ILE A 90 -10.55 7.03 -3.76
N HIS A 91 -11.21 5.99 -4.28
CA HIS A 91 -10.55 4.92 -5.00
C HIS A 91 -10.21 5.38 -6.41
N ILE A 92 -8.93 5.36 -6.75
CA ILE A 92 -8.45 5.63 -8.10
C ILE A 92 -8.06 4.33 -8.80
N THR A 93 -8.47 4.20 -10.05
CA THR A 93 -8.15 3.03 -10.89
C THR A 93 -7.24 3.36 -12.06
N SER A 94 -7.03 4.65 -12.35
CA SER A 94 -6.22 5.12 -13.46
C SER A 94 -5.40 6.37 -13.12
N ARG A 95 -4.36 6.62 -13.91
CA ARG A 95 -3.54 7.83 -13.81
C ARG A 95 -4.31 9.08 -14.18
N GLN A 96 -5.25 8.98 -15.13
CA GLN A 96 -6.11 10.10 -15.53
C GLN A 96 -6.97 10.58 -14.36
N GLN A 97 -7.64 9.65 -13.67
CA GLN A 97 -8.47 10.00 -12.51
C GLN A 97 -7.66 10.68 -11.40
N LEU A 98 -6.40 10.25 -11.20
CA LEU A 98 -5.49 10.93 -10.28
C LEU A 98 -5.19 12.37 -10.73
N GLN A 99 -5.02 12.63 -12.02
CA GLN A 99 -4.80 13.97 -12.57
C GLN A 99 -6.06 14.84 -12.43
N ASP A 100 -7.24 14.30 -12.73
CA ASP A 100 -8.51 15.05 -12.62
C ASP A 100 -8.75 15.54 -11.18
N LEU A 101 -8.42 14.71 -10.18
CA LEU A 101 -8.50 15.08 -8.77
C LEU A 101 -7.59 16.26 -8.38
N GLN A 102 -6.46 16.44 -9.09
CA GLN A 102 -5.53 17.54 -8.87
C GLN A 102 -6.10 18.86 -9.43
N HIS A 103 -6.80 18.80 -10.57
CA HIS A 103 -7.27 19.98 -11.30
C HIS A 103 -8.71 20.41 -10.95
N GLY A 104 -9.52 19.54 -10.34
CA GLY A 104 -10.89 19.85 -9.92
C GLY A 104 -10.99 20.79 -8.70
N GLY A 105 -10.34 21.95 -8.77
CA GLY A 105 -10.41 23.05 -7.79
C GLY A 105 -10.76 24.40 -8.42
N THR A 106 -11.06 24.45 -9.71
CA THR A 106 -11.53 25.65 -10.42
C THR A 106 -12.84 25.35 -11.12
N SER A 107 -13.94 25.55 -10.41
CA SER A 107 -15.25 25.98 -10.93
C SER A 107 -16.03 26.50 -9.74
#